data_AF-A0A2V8F326-F1
#
_entry.id   AF-A0A2V8F326-F1
#
_cell.length_a   1.000
_cell.length_b   1.000
_cell.length_c   1.000
_cell.angle_alpha   90.00
_cell.angle_beta   90.00
_cell.angle_gamma   90.00
#
_symmetry.space_group_name_H-M   'P 1'
#
loop_
_entity.id
_entity.type
_entity.pdbx_description
1 polymer ?
#
loop_
_entity_poly.entity_id
_entity_poly.type
_entity_poly.pdbx_seq_one_letter_code
_entity_poly.pdbx_strand_id
1 'polypeptide(L)'
;YTHDRTIADLCAGLRAIGDRDTQVQLLRAATGALPAIYKAHKWFLTRGDLEYTALWILYAATPLARIEVIGARLLADREVLPQAMKLNPAFFKTIYADLLNAKKTRKSVQTALDAIDLYVAGRAPALFAPVIEHLREVGEVRSCSEIESHFTRNFDVSGVTTACEYLADQGLIGKASTLVHLTKKSNVEVQELAFVYMSEGPNAF
;
A
#
# COMPACT_ATOMS: atom_id res chain seq x y z
N TYR A 1 -16.33 28.34 -23.43
CA TYR A 1 -15.90 27.80 -24.73
C TYR A 1 -14.49 28.29 -24.99
N THR A 2 -13.49 27.42 -24.85
CA THR A 2 -12.10 27.77 -25.18
C THR A 2 -11.84 27.35 -26.63
N HIS A 3 -11.14 28.19 -27.40
CA HIS A 3 -10.75 27.90 -28.78
C HIS A 3 -9.34 27.30 -28.86
N ASP A 4 -8.72 27.10 -27.70
CA ASP A 4 -7.40 26.49 -27.60
C ASP A 4 -7.51 24.97 -27.73
N ARG A 5 -6.93 24.46 -28.82
CA ARG A 5 -6.90 23.04 -29.15
C ARG A 5 -6.13 22.23 -28.12
N THR A 6 -5.11 22.81 -27.47
CA THR A 6 -4.34 22.13 -26.41
C THR A 6 -5.20 21.86 -25.17
N ILE A 7 -6.11 22.77 -24.84
CA ILE A 7 -7.06 22.59 -23.73
C ILE A 7 -8.14 21.58 -24.11
N ALA A 8 -8.62 21.60 -25.36
CA ALA A 8 -9.58 20.60 -25.84
C ALA A 8 -8.97 19.18 -25.82
N ASP A 9 -7.73 19.04 -26.27
CA ASP A 9 -6.99 17.77 -26.27
C ASP A 9 -6.69 17.32 -24.83
N LEU A 10 -6.31 18.24 -23.93
CA LEU A 10 -6.16 17.96 -22.49
C LEU A 10 -7.50 17.47 -21.90
N CYS A 11 -8.61 18.16 -22.16
CA CYS A 11 -9.93 17.76 -21.65
C CYS A 11 -10.40 16.41 -22.21
N ALA A 12 -10.06 16.08 -23.44
CA ALA A 12 -10.31 14.76 -24.01
C ALA A 12 -9.43 13.69 -23.33
N GLY A 13 -8.18 14.01 -23.04
CA GLY A 13 -7.22 13.14 -22.33
C GLY A 13 -7.53 12.92 -20.84
N LEU A 14 -8.13 13.90 -20.16
CA LEU A 14 -8.49 13.82 -18.73
C LEU A 14 -9.43 12.65 -18.38
N ARG A 15 -10.13 12.09 -19.38
CA ARG A 15 -11.02 10.92 -19.20
C ARG A 15 -10.27 9.59 -19.19
N ALA A 16 -9.05 9.56 -19.72
CA ALA A 16 -8.20 8.37 -19.69
C ALA A 16 -7.25 8.47 -18.51
N ILE A 17 -7.43 7.62 -17.50
CA ILE A 17 -6.47 7.51 -16.41
C ILE A 17 -5.21 6.84 -16.99
N GLY A 18 -4.07 7.53 -16.92
CA GLY A 18 -2.80 6.97 -17.38
C GLY A 18 -2.40 5.76 -16.54
N ASP A 19 -1.80 4.74 -17.17
CA ASP A 19 -1.41 3.51 -16.45
C ASP A 19 -0.39 3.80 -15.34
N ARG A 20 0.57 4.71 -15.59
CA ARG A 20 1.55 5.12 -14.58
C ARG A 20 0.92 5.85 -13.40
N ASP A 21 -0.02 6.75 -13.67
CA ASP A 21 -0.75 7.47 -12.62
C ASP A 21 -1.59 6.49 -11.80
N THR A 22 -2.24 5.52 -12.45
CA THR A 22 -2.99 4.45 -11.79
C THR A 22 -2.09 3.67 -10.82
N GLN A 23 -0.90 3.25 -11.27
CA GLN A 23 0.06 2.52 -10.44
C GLN A 23 0.52 3.35 -9.22
N VAL A 24 0.82 4.64 -9.41
CA VAL A 24 1.22 5.52 -8.29
C VAL A 24 0.07 5.72 -7.30
N GLN A 25 -1.16 5.87 -7.77
CA GLN A 25 -2.34 6.01 -6.89
C GLN A 25 -2.67 4.71 -6.16
N LEU A 26 -2.49 3.54 -6.79
CA LEU A 26 -2.60 2.24 -6.15
C LEU A 26 -1.55 2.07 -5.04
N LEU A 27 -0.30 2.44 -5.31
CA LEU A 27 0.76 2.45 -4.30
C LEU A 27 0.40 3.36 -3.13
N ARG A 28 -0.06 4.59 -3.40
CA ARG A 28 -0.49 5.55 -2.36
C ARG A 28 -1.63 5.00 -1.50
N ALA A 29 -2.60 4.33 -2.13
CA ALA A 29 -3.70 3.71 -1.40
C ALA A 29 -3.21 2.52 -0.54
N ALA A 30 -2.30 1.69 -1.08
CA ALA A 30 -1.72 0.57 -0.36
C ALA A 30 -0.85 1.00 0.83
N THR A 31 0.05 1.98 0.66
CA THR A 31 0.85 2.53 1.77
C THR A 31 -0.03 3.20 2.83
N GLY A 32 -1.17 3.76 2.44
CA GLY A 32 -2.18 4.28 3.37
C GLY A 32 -2.94 3.19 4.15
N ALA A 33 -3.09 1.99 3.60
CA ALA A 33 -3.79 0.88 4.26
C ALA A 33 -2.90 0.15 5.29
N LEU A 34 -1.64 -0.12 4.94
CA LEU A 34 -0.75 -1.00 5.71
C LEU A 34 -0.62 -0.62 7.20
N PRO A 35 -0.45 0.66 7.60
CA PRO A 35 -0.31 1.01 9.01
C PRO A 35 -1.55 0.65 9.85
N ALA A 36 -2.74 0.81 9.28
CA ALA A 36 -3.98 0.45 9.96
C ALA A 36 -4.14 -1.07 10.07
N ILE A 37 -3.77 -1.81 9.03
CA ILE A 37 -3.77 -3.28 9.00
C ILE A 37 -2.81 -3.85 10.06
N TYR A 38 -1.56 -3.36 10.11
CA TYR A 38 -0.58 -3.77 11.12
C TYR A 38 -1.01 -3.44 12.54
N LYS A 39 -1.63 -2.28 12.75
CA LYS A 39 -2.20 -1.95 14.07
C LYS A 39 -3.33 -2.89 14.43
N ALA A 40 -4.26 -3.19 13.52
CA ALA A 40 -5.34 -4.12 13.78
C ALA A 40 -4.80 -5.50 14.23
N HIS A 41 -3.85 -6.07 13.47
CA HIS A 41 -3.18 -7.32 13.84
C HIS A 41 -2.51 -7.26 15.21
N LYS A 42 -1.75 -6.19 15.48
CA LYS A 42 -1.07 -6.02 16.76
C LYS A 42 -2.05 -6.04 17.93
N TRP A 43 -3.17 -5.31 17.84
CA TRP A 43 -4.15 -5.25 18.91
C TRP A 43 -4.88 -6.58 19.11
N PHE A 44 -5.20 -7.26 18.01
CA PHE A 44 -5.82 -8.56 18.03
C PHE A 44 -4.95 -9.61 18.72
N LEU A 45 -3.65 -9.66 18.36
CA LEU A 45 -2.72 -10.67 18.87
C LEU A 45 -2.24 -10.38 20.29
N THR A 46 -1.91 -9.13 20.61
CA THR A 46 -1.26 -8.79 21.89
C THR A 46 -2.24 -8.55 23.02
N ARG A 47 -3.43 -8.00 22.73
CA ARG A 47 -4.41 -7.62 23.76
C ARG A 47 -5.76 -8.30 23.61
N GLY A 48 -6.07 -8.87 22.44
CA GLY A 48 -7.38 -9.46 22.15
C GLY A 48 -8.53 -8.44 22.20
N ASP A 49 -8.22 -7.14 22.09
CA ASP A 49 -9.21 -6.05 22.11
C ASP A 49 -9.94 -6.01 20.76
N LEU A 50 -11.17 -6.54 20.72
CA LEU A 50 -11.91 -6.74 19.49
C LEU A 50 -12.48 -5.44 18.93
N GLU A 51 -12.90 -4.55 19.81
CA GLU A 51 -13.46 -3.24 19.49
C GLU A 51 -12.39 -2.34 18.89
N TYR A 52 -11.22 -2.29 19.50
CA TYR A 52 -10.12 -1.49 19.00
C TYR A 52 -9.48 -2.10 17.75
N THR A 53 -9.44 -3.44 17.65
CA THR A 53 -9.06 -4.10 16.40
C THR A 53 -10.02 -3.72 15.27
N ALA A 54 -11.34 -3.81 15.50
CA ALA A 54 -12.35 -3.43 14.51
C ALA A 54 -12.23 -1.95 14.10
N LEU A 55 -11.92 -1.05 15.04
CA LEU A 55 -11.65 0.36 14.72
C LEU A 55 -10.51 0.51 13.69
N TRP A 56 -9.39 -0.19 13.89
CA TRP A 56 -8.27 -0.14 12.94
C TRP A 56 -8.60 -0.78 11.59
N ILE A 57 -9.41 -1.84 11.57
CA ILE A 57 -9.93 -2.41 10.31
C ILE A 57 -10.79 -1.37 9.56
N LEU A 58 -11.66 -0.66 10.26
CA LEU A 58 -12.49 0.40 9.66
C LEU A 58 -11.64 1.56 9.14
N TYR A 59 -10.53 1.91 9.80
CA TYR A 59 -9.56 2.86 9.25
C TYR A 59 -8.87 2.35 7.98
N ALA A 60 -8.64 1.05 7.86
CA ALA A 60 -8.11 0.44 6.64
C ALA A 60 -9.14 0.37 5.51
N ALA A 61 -10.45 0.38 5.80
CA ALA A 61 -11.50 0.19 4.79
C ALA A 61 -11.49 1.27 3.69
N THR A 62 -11.23 2.54 4.02
CA THR A 62 -11.17 3.63 3.03
C THR A 62 -10.02 3.48 2.02
N PRO A 63 -8.75 3.30 2.44
CA PRO A 63 -7.67 3.06 1.49
C PRO A 63 -7.84 1.75 0.71
N LEU A 64 -8.42 0.70 1.32
CA LEU A 64 -8.78 -0.54 0.60
C LEU A 64 -9.87 -0.30 -0.46
N ALA A 65 -10.86 0.56 -0.17
CA ALA A 65 -11.87 0.97 -1.14
C ALA A 65 -11.27 1.76 -2.30
N ARG A 66 -10.28 2.62 -2.03
CA ARG A 66 -9.54 3.32 -3.09
C ARG A 66 -8.81 2.33 -4.00
N ILE A 67 -8.19 1.29 -3.45
CA ILE A 67 -7.58 0.22 -4.26
C ILE A 67 -8.60 -0.40 -5.22
N GLU A 68 -9.78 -0.75 -4.72
CA GLU A 68 -10.82 -1.40 -5.54
C GLU A 68 -11.30 -0.48 -6.68
N VAL A 69 -11.59 0.78 -6.36
CA VAL A 69 -12.11 1.75 -7.34
C VAL A 69 -11.04 2.12 -8.38
N ILE A 70 -9.82 2.42 -7.94
CA ILE A 70 -8.70 2.76 -8.85
C ILE A 70 -8.32 1.55 -9.70
N GLY A 71 -8.31 0.35 -9.12
CA GLY A 71 -8.03 -0.90 -9.84
C GLY A 71 -9.07 -1.19 -10.94
N ALA A 72 -10.32 -0.79 -10.74
CA ALA A 72 -11.37 -0.82 -11.77
C ALA A 72 -11.27 0.32 -12.81
N ARG A 73 -10.18 1.11 -12.78
CA ARG A 73 -9.97 2.30 -13.63
C ARG A 73 -11.07 3.35 -13.49
N LEU A 74 -11.63 3.46 -12.28
CA LEU A 74 -12.61 4.49 -11.92
C LEU A 74 -11.94 5.58 -11.08
N LEU A 75 -12.51 6.78 -11.11
CA LEU A 75 -12.07 7.88 -10.28
C LEU A 75 -12.57 7.68 -8.85
N ALA A 76 -11.63 7.54 -7.91
CA ALA A 76 -11.97 7.52 -6.48
C ALA A 76 -12.47 8.90 -6.06
N ASP A 77 -13.77 9.01 -5.82
CA ASP A 77 -14.41 10.24 -5.34
C ASP A 77 -14.43 10.32 -3.80
N ARG A 78 -15.18 11.28 -3.26
CA ARG A 78 -15.34 11.46 -1.81
C ARG A 78 -16.11 10.31 -1.14
N GLU A 79 -16.89 9.55 -1.90
CA GLU A 79 -17.73 8.44 -1.44
C GLU A 79 -17.20 7.08 -1.94
N VAL A 80 -15.90 6.88 -1.79
CA VAL A 80 -15.20 5.70 -2.31
C VAL A 80 -15.74 4.37 -1.76
N LEU A 81 -16.24 4.35 -0.52
CA LEU A 81 -16.76 3.13 0.12
C LEU A 81 -18.05 2.62 -0.56
N PRO A 82 -19.10 3.44 -0.75
CA PRO A 82 -20.26 3.04 -1.56
C PRO A 82 -19.91 2.54 -2.96
N GLN A 83 -18.92 3.15 -3.63
CA GLN A 83 -18.48 2.68 -4.94
C GLN A 83 -17.82 1.30 -4.86
N ALA A 84 -16.87 1.14 -3.93
CA ALA A 84 -16.17 -0.12 -3.74
C ALA A 84 -17.10 -1.26 -3.30
N MET A 85 -18.15 -0.97 -2.52
CA MET A 85 -19.20 -1.93 -2.17
C MET A 85 -20.00 -2.42 -3.37
N LYS A 86 -20.16 -1.61 -4.43
CA LYS A 86 -20.79 -2.06 -5.69
C LYS A 86 -19.86 -2.97 -6.49
N LEU A 87 -18.55 -2.70 -6.46
CA LEU A 87 -17.53 -3.47 -7.18
C LEU A 87 -17.24 -4.82 -6.50
N ASN A 88 -17.10 -4.82 -5.18
CA ASN A 88 -16.71 -5.99 -4.39
C ASN A 88 -17.55 -6.11 -3.10
N PRO A 89 -18.85 -6.40 -3.22
CA PRO A 89 -19.78 -6.36 -2.10
C PRO A 89 -19.42 -7.36 -0.99
N ALA A 90 -18.93 -8.55 -1.34
CA ALA A 90 -18.62 -9.59 -0.37
C ALA A 90 -17.48 -9.14 0.57
N PHE A 91 -16.40 -8.59 0.01
CA PHE A 91 -15.25 -8.12 0.79
C PHE A 91 -15.64 -6.97 1.72
N PHE A 92 -16.25 -5.91 1.20
CA PHE A 92 -16.63 -4.74 2.00
C PHE A 92 -17.78 -5.03 2.98
N LYS A 93 -18.62 -6.04 2.71
CA LYS A 93 -19.57 -6.52 3.72
C LYS A 93 -18.82 -7.03 4.95
N THR A 94 -17.81 -7.88 4.77
CA THR A 94 -17.05 -8.48 5.86
C THR A 94 -16.21 -7.46 6.63
N ILE A 95 -15.46 -6.60 5.93
CA ILE A 95 -14.47 -5.71 6.57
C ILE A 95 -15.06 -4.37 7.03
N TYR A 96 -16.28 -4.04 6.62
CA TYR A 96 -16.91 -2.75 6.92
C TYR A 96 -18.34 -2.90 7.45
N ALA A 97 -19.28 -3.40 6.65
CA ALA A 97 -20.69 -3.39 7.04
C ALA A 97 -20.98 -4.28 8.26
N ASP A 98 -20.46 -5.51 8.29
CA ASP A 98 -20.66 -6.44 9.39
C ASP A 98 -19.93 -5.95 10.65
N LEU A 99 -18.75 -5.36 10.51
CA LEU A 99 -18.02 -4.76 11.63
C LEU A 99 -18.72 -3.51 12.19
N LEU A 100 -19.56 -2.81 11.44
CA LEU A 100 -20.36 -1.72 12.01
C LEU A 100 -21.63 -2.25 12.70
N ASN A 101 -22.33 -3.17 12.04
CA ASN A 101 -23.71 -3.51 12.39
C ASN A 101 -23.88 -4.76 13.27
N ALA A 102 -22.87 -5.62 13.34
CA ALA A 102 -22.91 -6.83 14.15
C ALA A 102 -22.06 -6.72 15.42
N LYS A 103 -22.32 -7.64 16.36
CA LYS A 103 -21.48 -7.82 17.57
C LYS A 103 -20.09 -8.30 17.16
N LYS A 104 -19.06 -7.68 17.74
CA LYS A 104 -17.66 -8.03 17.47
C LYS A 104 -17.36 -9.29 18.26
N THR A 105 -17.09 -10.37 17.56
CA THR A 105 -16.63 -11.63 18.14
C THR A 105 -15.22 -11.91 17.66
N ARG A 106 -14.44 -12.70 18.41
CA ARG A 106 -13.08 -13.05 17.98
C ARG A 106 -13.08 -13.69 16.59
N LYS A 107 -14.05 -14.57 16.33
CA LYS A 107 -14.23 -15.21 15.02
C LYS A 107 -14.51 -14.17 13.92
N SER A 108 -15.48 -13.27 14.12
CA SER A 108 -15.84 -12.29 13.09
C SER A 108 -14.70 -11.31 12.80
N VAL A 109 -13.96 -10.87 13.82
CA VAL A 109 -12.82 -9.97 13.66
C VAL A 109 -11.64 -10.67 12.97
N GLN A 110 -11.34 -11.92 13.36
CA GLN A 110 -10.33 -12.75 12.67
C GLN A 110 -10.69 -12.91 11.19
N THR A 111 -11.94 -13.26 10.88
CA THR A 111 -12.40 -13.41 9.49
C THR A 111 -12.23 -12.13 8.68
N ALA A 112 -12.42 -10.95 9.29
CA ALA A 112 -12.16 -9.67 8.62
C ALA A 112 -10.65 -9.44 8.39
N LEU A 113 -9.79 -9.77 9.36
CA LEU A 113 -8.33 -9.68 9.19
C LEU A 113 -7.84 -10.63 8.08
N ASP A 114 -8.26 -11.89 8.12
CA ASP A 114 -7.87 -12.91 7.12
C ASP A 114 -8.31 -12.47 5.71
N ALA A 115 -9.51 -11.91 5.59
CA ALA A 115 -10.01 -11.40 4.31
C ALA A 115 -9.13 -10.24 3.79
N ILE A 116 -8.69 -9.34 4.66
CA ILE A 116 -7.80 -8.23 4.31
C ILE A 116 -6.43 -8.74 3.89
N ASP A 117 -5.85 -9.66 4.65
CA ASP A 117 -4.52 -10.22 4.36
C ASP A 117 -4.53 -10.90 3.00
N LEU A 118 -5.54 -11.74 2.73
CA LEU A 118 -5.72 -12.39 1.43
C LEU A 118 -5.93 -11.37 0.31
N TYR A 119 -6.71 -10.32 0.56
CA TYR A 119 -7.00 -9.28 -0.42
C TYR A 119 -5.75 -8.52 -0.85
N VAL A 120 -4.91 -8.11 0.12
CA VAL A 120 -3.67 -7.36 -0.14
C VAL A 120 -2.62 -8.28 -0.74
N ALA A 121 -2.41 -9.48 -0.19
CA ALA A 121 -1.42 -10.43 -0.69
C ALA A 121 -1.69 -10.82 -2.16
N GLY A 122 -2.94 -11.11 -2.50
CA GLY A 122 -3.33 -11.45 -3.88
C GLY A 122 -3.14 -10.32 -4.90
N ARG A 123 -2.93 -9.08 -4.43
CA ARG A 123 -2.72 -7.89 -5.28
C ARG A 123 -1.35 -7.26 -5.10
N ALA A 124 -0.51 -7.78 -4.19
CA ALA A 124 0.74 -7.14 -3.79
C ALA A 124 1.68 -6.84 -4.99
N PRO A 125 1.89 -7.75 -5.96
CA PRO A 125 2.75 -7.45 -7.11
C PRO A 125 2.28 -6.25 -7.93
N ALA A 126 0.96 -6.07 -8.07
CA ALA A 126 0.38 -4.97 -8.83
C ALA A 126 0.32 -3.66 -8.01
N LEU A 127 -0.05 -3.75 -6.73
CA LEU A 127 -0.15 -2.59 -5.83
C LEU A 127 1.18 -1.91 -5.60
N PHE A 128 2.23 -2.71 -5.45
CA PHE A 128 3.56 -2.23 -5.14
C PHE A 128 4.52 -2.30 -6.33
N ALA A 129 4.00 -2.47 -7.55
CA ALA A 129 4.79 -2.52 -8.77
C ALA A 129 5.82 -1.38 -8.85
N PRO A 130 5.50 -0.10 -8.55
CA PRO A 130 6.50 0.96 -8.64
C PRO A 130 7.72 0.75 -7.72
N VAL A 131 7.52 0.17 -6.54
CA VAL A 131 8.61 -0.13 -5.58
C VAL A 131 9.44 -1.30 -6.08
N ILE A 132 8.78 -2.37 -6.54
CA ILE A 132 9.44 -3.57 -7.05
C ILE A 132 10.28 -3.22 -8.29
N GLU A 133 9.71 -2.48 -9.23
CA GLU A 133 10.42 -2.05 -10.45
C GLU A 133 11.58 -1.12 -10.12
N HIS A 134 11.39 -0.16 -9.20
CA HIS A 134 12.49 0.71 -8.77
C HIS A 134 13.68 -0.06 -8.22
N LEU A 135 13.44 -1.03 -7.32
CA LEU A 135 14.52 -1.86 -6.77
C LEU A 135 15.15 -2.78 -7.81
N ARG A 136 14.36 -3.27 -8.78
CA ARG A 136 14.86 -4.08 -9.89
C ARG A 136 15.76 -3.27 -10.83
N GLU A 137 15.34 -2.07 -11.21
CA GLU A 137 16.10 -1.15 -12.07
C GLU A 137 17.42 -0.72 -11.41
N VAL A 138 17.38 -0.46 -10.11
CA VAL A 138 18.57 -0.11 -9.34
C VAL A 138 19.54 -1.30 -9.22
N GLY A 139 19.03 -2.53 -9.04
CA GLY A 139 19.82 -3.76 -9.03
C GLY A 139 20.76 -3.92 -7.83
N GLU A 140 20.66 -3.07 -6.82
CA GLU A 140 21.53 -2.99 -5.66
C GLU A 140 20.73 -2.79 -4.38
N VAL A 141 21.36 -3.04 -3.23
CA VAL A 141 20.79 -2.72 -1.92
C VAL A 141 20.63 -1.20 -1.79
N ARG A 142 19.45 -0.76 -1.33
CA ARG A 142 19.14 0.65 -1.05
C ARG A 142 18.56 0.82 0.34
N SER A 143 18.98 1.88 1.03
CA SER A 143 18.52 2.14 2.39
C SER A 143 17.06 2.59 2.41
N CYS A 144 16.36 2.36 3.52
CA CYS A 144 14.97 2.79 3.66
C CYS A 144 14.80 4.30 3.48
N SER A 145 15.75 5.11 3.98
CA SER A 145 15.71 6.57 3.83
C SER A 145 15.89 7.02 2.37
N GLU A 146 16.74 6.34 1.60
CA GLU A 146 16.92 6.62 0.17
C GLU A 146 15.66 6.29 -0.63
N ILE A 147 15.07 5.12 -0.38
CA ILE A 147 13.83 4.68 -1.04
C ILE A 147 12.70 5.66 -0.69
N GLU A 148 12.49 5.95 0.61
CA GLU A 148 11.45 6.90 1.06
C GLU A 148 11.63 8.29 0.41
N SER A 149 12.87 8.77 0.34
CA SER A 149 13.21 10.05 -0.30
C SER A 149 12.91 10.06 -1.80
N HIS A 150 13.19 8.96 -2.50
CA HIS A 150 12.89 8.82 -3.93
C HIS A 150 11.38 8.96 -4.18
N PHE A 151 10.56 8.18 -3.47
CA PHE A 151 9.12 8.16 -3.69
C PHE A 151 8.42 9.43 -3.22
N THR A 152 8.89 10.03 -2.12
CA THR A 152 8.35 11.31 -1.64
C THR A 152 8.63 12.43 -2.65
N ARG A 153 9.85 12.51 -3.20
CA ARG A 153 10.22 13.62 -4.11
C ARG A 153 9.66 13.46 -5.51
N ASN A 154 9.59 12.24 -6.03
CA ASN A 154 9.21 12.00 -7.42
C ASN A 154 7.71 11.74 -7.62
N PHE A 155 7.03 11.23 -6.59
CA PHE A 155 5.64 10.78 -6.70
C PHE A 155 4.72 11.30 -5.58
N ASP A 156 5.25 12.06 -4.61
CA ASP A 156 4.49 12.52 -3.44
C ASP A 156 3.86 11.34 -2.67
N VAL A 157 4.57 10.22 -2.57
CA VAL A 157 4.14 9.03 -1.83
C VAL A 157 5.06 8.80 -0.64
N SER A 158 4.46 8.69 0.54
CA SER A 158 5.14 8.34 1.79
C SER A 158 4.62 7.01 2.37
N GLY A 159 5.31 6.51 3.39
CA GLY A 159 5.05 5.20 3.99
C GLY A 159 5.59 4.05 3.17
N VAL A 160 6.55 4.31 2.27
CA VAL A 160 7.10 3.30 1.36
C VAL A 160 7.98 2.32 2.12
N THR A 161 8.65 2.75 3.18
CA THR A 161 9.39 1.86 4.08
C THR A 161 8.51 0.74 4.62
N THR A 162 7.28 1.04 5.06
CA THR A 162 6.31 0.02 5.52
C THR A 162 5.87 -0.91 4.39
N ALA A 163 5.75 -0.40 3.16
CA ALA A 163 5.49 -1.24 1.99
C ALA A 163 6.67 -2.18 1.68
N CYS A 164 7.91 -1.70 1.79
CA CYS A 164 9.09 -2.55 1.62
C CYS A 164 9.16 -3.65 2.68
N GLU A 165 8.86 -3.33 3.94
CA GLU A 165 8.76 -4.35 4.99
C GLU A 165 7.68 -5.38 4.68
N TYR A 166 6.48 -4.94 4.28
CA TYR A 166 5.42 -5.84 3.84
C TYR A 166 5.86 -6.76 2.69
N LEU A 167 6.47 -6.20 1.65
CA LEU A 167 6.96 -6.96 0.50
C LEU A 167 8.05 -7.96 0.89
N ALA A 168 8.95 -7.59 1.81
CA ALA A 168 9.98 -8.47 2.31
C ALA A 168 9.38 -9.63 3.11
N ASP A 169 8.37 -9.37 3.94
CA ASP A 169 7.65 -10.39 4.70
C ASP A 169 6.85 -11.34 3.76
N GLN A 170 6.41 -10.84 2.60
CA GLN A 170 5.81 -11.66 1.53
C GLN A 170 6.85 -12.37 0.64
N GLY A 171 8.15 -12.15 0.86
CA GLY A 171 9.23 -12.75 0.06
C GLY A 171 9.37 -12.18 -1.35
N LEU A 172 8.76 -11.02 -1.65
CA LEU A 172 8.81 -10.38 -2.97
C LEU A 172 10.08 -9.53 -3.17
N ILE A 173 10.71 -9.09 -2.08
CA ILE A 173 12.00 -8.39 -2.06
C ILE A 173 12.83 -8.88 -0.88
N GLY A 174 14.13 -8.60 -0.89
CA GLY A 174 15.06 -8.94 0.20
C GLY A 174 15.13 -7.83 1.25
N LYS A 175 15.32 -8.23 2.52
CA LYS A 175 15.63 -7.34 3.65
C LYS A 175 17.12 -7.44 3.97
N ALA A 176 17.78 -6.30 4.09
CA ALA A 176 19.22 -6.20 4.33
C ALA A 176 19.53 -5.06 5.32
N SER A 177 20.81 -4.87 5.60
CA SER A 177 21.34 -3.70 6.30
C SER A 177 22.46 -3.09 5.46
N THR A 178 22.54 -1.76 5.41
CA THR A 178 23.60 -1.05 4.71
C THR A 178 24.15 0.09 5.57
N LEU A 179 25.40 0.50 5.30
CA LEU A 179 26.01 1.65 5.97
C LEU A 179 25.52 2.95 5.33
N VAL A 180 25.11 3.89 6.17
CA VAL A 180 24.73 5.25 5.77
C VAL A 180 25.36 6.28 6.69
N HIS A 181 25.63 7.48 6.16
CA HIS A 181 26.03 8.61 6.97
C HIS A 181 24.82 9.26 7.65
N LEU A 182 24.91 9.50 8.96
CA LEU A 182 23.83 10.14 9.73
C LEU A 182 23.41 11.50 9.17
N THR A 183 24.37 12.23 8.61
CA THR A 183 24.13 13.49 7.86
C THR A 183 25.12 13.57 6.71
N LYS A 184 24.87 14.46 5.74
CA LYS A 184 25.79 14.71 4.60
C LYS A 184 27.23 15.09 5.01
N LYS A 185 27.44 15.55 6.25
CA LYS A 185 28.75 15.97 6.78
C LYS A 185 29.29 15.02 7.86
N SER A 186 28.59 13.91 8.14
CA SER A 186 29.01 12.96 9.16
C SER A 186 30.19 12.14 8.67
N ASN A 187 31.22 12.00 9.49
CA ASN A 187 32.30 11.02 9.28
C ASN A 187 31.98 9.66 9.92
N VAL A 188 30.83 9.55 10.60
CA VAL A 188 30.36 8.31 11.22
C VAL A 188 29.29 7.69 10.34
N GLU A 189 29.46 6.39 10.09
CA GLU A 189 28.51 5.54 9.41
C GLU A 189 27.69 4.73 10.43
N VAL A 190 26.41 4.55 10.15
CA VAL A 190 25.49 3.73 10.94
C VAL A 190 24.83 2.69 10.04
N GLN A 191 24.48 1.55 10.63
CA GLN A 191 23.70 0.54 9.95
C GLN A 191 22.25 0.99 9.85
N GLU A 192 21.70 0.99 8.65
CA GLU A 192 20.30 1.32 8.36
C GLU A 192 19.62 0.14 7.65
N LEU A 193 18.33 -0.04 7.96
CA LEU A 193 17.47 -0.99 7.26
C LEU A 193 17.49 -0.72 5.75
N ALA A 194 17.66 -1.76 4.96
CA ALA A 194 17.77 -1.67 3.52
C ALA A 194 16.98 -2.78 2.82
N PHE A 195 16.72 -2.58 1.53
CA PHE A 195 15.97 -3.52 0.70
C PHE A 195 16.64 -3.70 -0.66
N VAL A 196 16.40 -4.84 -1.28
CA VAL A 196 16.96 -5.20 -2.58
C VAL A 196 15.97 -6.07 -3.37
N TYR A 197 15.93 -5.93 -4.69
CA TYR A 197 15.15 -6.86 -5.52
C TYR A 197 15.86 -8.21 -5.57
N MET A 198 15.12 -9.28 -5.30
CA MET A 198 15.62 -10.65 -5.46
C MET A 198 15.21 -11.13 -6.85
N SER A 199 16.15 -11.26 -7.78
CA SER A 199 15.91 -12.03 -9.00
C SER A 199 15.68 -13.49 -8.60
N GLU A 200 14.68 -14.16 -9.18
CA GLU A 200 14.46 -15.58 -8.92
C GLU A 200 15.75 -16.36 -9.27
N GLY A 201 16.42 -16.82 -8.22
CA GLY A 201 17.66 -17.59 -8.26
C GLY A 201 17.99 -18.06 -6.83
N PRO A 202 18.02 -19.37 -6.56
CA PRO A 202 18.03 -19.91 -5.20
C PRO A 202 19.38 -19.72 -4.51
N ASN A 203 19.32 -19.49 -3.20
CA ASN A 203 20.44 -19.48 -2.25
C ASN A 203 21.53 -18.42 -2.49
N ALA A 204 21.40 -17.29 -1.80
CA ALA A 204 22.54 -16.50 -1.36
C ALA A 204 22.28 -15.89 0.03
N PHE A 205 22.16 -16.76 1.02
CA PHE A 205 22.65 -16.52 2.38
C PHE A 205 23.29 -17.82 2.87
#